data_AF-A0A3N2FN02-F1
#
_entry.id   AF-A0A3N2FN02-F1
#
_cell.length_a   1.000
_cell.length_b   1.000
_cell.length_c   1.000
_cell.angle_alpha   90.00
_cell.angle_beta   90.00
_cell.angle_gamma   90.00
#
_symmetry.space_group_name_H-M   'P 1'
#
loop_
_entity.id
_entity.type
_entity.pdbx_description
1 polymer ?
#
loop_
_entity_poly.entity_id
_entity_poly.type
_entity_poly.pdbx_seq_one_letter_code
_entity_poly.pdbx_strand_id
1 'polypeptide(L)'
;MNTPDWSLVLAVGAIVVELVVRVIAVIVVPRNRRPTTGLAWLMAIFLIPYVGILLFLFIGSYRLPRKRRRKQEEINRFILESTEGIDRVARDHPWPLWLESVVTLNRNLGAMPLVGGNDARLQGGYEQTIRAMADEIDRARRYVHCEFYILAADATTAPFFDALDRAVARGVTVRILLDHIASIRVPGYYTGTHRRLRALERAGARWSYMLPVRPWLGQYQRPDLRNHRKLLIVDGNAAFMGSQNVVDSSYNKRGNIRRGLHWHDLMVRLEGPVVQGINAIFITDWYSETDELLLRESEPMEALQQRDTIDCQVVPSGPGFDGENNLRLFLALLYSAQKSIIITSPYFVPDEAMLYAITTATRRGVHVELFVSEIGDQAVVYHAQRSYYETLLTAGVRIWMYRKPTILHAKHFTIDDDVAVIGSSNMDMRSFTLNLEVSLMVRGADFVEDLREVQQDYREHSRELTLREWRQQPLRSTILDNLARLTSALQ
;
A
#
# COMPACT_ATOMS: atom_id res chain seq x y z
N MET A 1 4.70 68.03 14.02
CA MET A 1 4.26 66.69 14.46
C MET A 1 4.70 65.71 13.38
N ASN A 2 5.72 64.88 13.64
CA ASN A 2 6.16 63.86 12.69
C ASN A 2 5.09 62.77 12.63
N THR A 3 4.38 62.67 11.52
CA THR A 3 3.53 61.51 11.25
C THR A 3 4.39 60.25 11.29
N PRO A 4 4.00 59.20 12.03
CA PRO A 4 4.71 57.93 12.01
C PRO A 4 4.88 57.49 10.56
N ASP A 5 6.10 57.09 10.20
CA ASP A 5 6.33 56.43 8.93
C ASP A 5 5.74 55.02 9.04
N TRP A 6 4.46 54.91 8.70
CA TRP A 6 3.71 53.67 8.74
C TRP A 6 4.36 52.59 7.88
N SER A 7 5.12 52.95 6.84
CA SER A 7 5.86 51.99 6.03
C SER A 7 6.99 51.33 6.83
N LEU A 8 7.73 52.12 7.62
CA LEU A 8 8.78 51.62 8.50
C LEU A 8 8.20 50.76 9.63
N VAL A 9 7.09 51.18 10.23
CA VAL A 9 6.40 50.42 11.29
C VAL A 9 5.91 49.06 10.75
N LEU A 10 5.32 49.04 9.55
CA LEU A 10 4.87 47.81 8.91
C LEU A 10 6.05 46.90 8.52
N ALA A 11 7.15 47.45 8.02
CA ALA A 11 8.35 46.69 7.65
C ALA A 11 9.00 46.04 8.89
N VAL A 12 9.19 46.80 9.97
CA VAL A 12 9.72 46.28 11.24
C VAL A 12 8.78 45.22 11.81
N GLY A 13 7.47 45.46 11.78
CA GLY A 13 6.46 44.49 12.20
C GLY A 13 6.56 43.17 11.42
N ALA A 14 6.69 43.24 10.09
CA ALA A 14 6.84 42.05 9.24
C ALA A 14 8.12 41.26 9.58
N ILE A 15 9.24 41.93 9.80
CA ILE A 15 10.52 41.30 10.19
C ILE A 15 10.41 40.62 11.56
N VAL A 16 9.77 41.26 12.54
CA VAL A 16 9.55 40.66 13.87
C VAL A 16 8.67 39.42 13.76
N VAL A 17 7.59 39.48 12.99
CA VAL A 17 6.70 38.32 12.74
C VAL A 17 7.49 37.18 12.10
N GLU A 18 8.32 37.47 11.09
CA GLU A 18 9.16 36.48 10.42
C GLU A 18 10.17 35.83 11.38
N LEU A 19 10.81 36.62 12.24
CA LEU A 19 11.74 36.11 13.24
C LEU A 19 11.04 35.20 14.25
N VAL A 20 9.89 35.63 14.78
CA VAL A 20 9.07 34.84 15.72
C VAL A 20 8.65 33.52 15.08
N VAL A 21 8.17 33.57 13.83
CA VAL A 21 7.84 32.38 13.05
C VAL A 21 9.01 31.41 12.95
N ARG A 22 10.22 31.90 12.61
CA ARG A 22 11.40 31.04 12.44
C ARG A 22 11.81 30.39 13.76
N VAL A 23 11.76 31.14 14.87
CA VAL A 23 12.03 30.62 16.22
C VAL A 23 11.01 29.52 16.58
N ILE A 24 9.72 29.77 16.36
CA ILE A 24 8.67 28.77 16.59
C ILE A 24 8.88 27.55 15.69
N ALA A 25 9.21 27.75 14.42
CA ALA A 25 9.43 26.67 13.46
C ALA A 25 10.57 25.74 13.91
N VAL A 26 11.69 26.27 14.40
CA VAL A 26 12.82 25.48 14.93
C VAL A 26 12.40 24.59 16.11
N ILE A 27 11.44 25.03 16.93
CA ILE A 27 10.95 24.26 18.08
C ILE A 27 9.88 23.24 17.65
N VAL A 28 8.98 23.63 16.74
CA VAL A 28 7.76 22.85 16.42
C VAL A 28 7.98 21.87 15.27
N VAL A 29 8.70 22.27 14.22
CA VAL A 29 8.85 21.48 12.98
C VAL A 29 9.62 20.18 13.22
N PRO A 30 10.77 20.15 13.92
CA PRO A 30 11.53 18.90 14.09
C PRO A 30 10.83 17.86 14.97
N ARG A 31 9.87 18.26 15.80
CA ARG A 31 9.25 17.39 16.80
C ARG A 31 8.55 16.20 16.12
N ASN A 32 8.92 14.99 16.51
CA ASN A 32 8.37 13.71 16.01
C ASN A 32 8.45 13.55 14.48
N ARG A 33 9.48 14.13 13.84
CA ARG A 33 9.76 13.96 12.41
C ARG A 33 11.16 13.41 12.20
N ARG A 34 11.37 12.73 11.06
CA ARG A 34 12.70 12.35 10.62
C ARG A 34 13.55 13.62 10.44
N PRO A 35 14.84 13.63 10.84
CA PRO A 35 15.69 14.81 10.75
C PRO A 35 15.71 15.44 9.35
N THR A 36 15.73 14.60 8.31
CA THR A 36 15.72 15.03 6.90
C THR A 36 14.44 15.77 6.52
N THR A 37 13.26 15.23 6.84
CA THR A 37 11.96 15.88 6.61
C THR A 37 11.82 17.16 7.43
N GLY A 38 12.28 17.16 8.69
CA GLY A 38 12.28 18.34 9.55
C GLY A 38 13.13 19.46 8.97
N LEU A 39 14.35 19.13 8.51
CA LEU A 39 15.26 20.08 7.88
C LEU A 39 14.68 20.63 6.57
N ALA A 40 14.06 19.80 5.73
CA ALA A 40 13.43 20.26 4.49
C ALA A 40 12.34 21.32 4.75
N TRP A 41 11.50 21.11 5.75
CA TRP A 41 10.48 22.08 6.16
C TRP A 41 11.07 23.34 6.78
N LEU A 42 12.11 23.21 7.60
CA LEU A 42 12.84 24.37 8.12
C LEU A 42 13.43 25.19 6.96
N MET A 43 14.08 24.55 5.99
CA MET A 43 14.62 25.23 4.81
C MET A 43 13.52 25.95 4.02
N ALA A 44 12.36 25.33 3.81
CA ALA A 44 11.23 25.97 3.14
C ALA A 44 10.74 27.22 3.89
N ILE A 45 10.64 27.15 5.22
CA ILE A 45 10.21 28.27 6.08
C ILE A 45 11.30 29.36 6.17
N PHE A 46 12.58 29.01 6.11
CA PHE A 46 13.65 30.00 6.16
C PHE A 46 13.87 30.70 4.82
N LEU A 47 13.70 29.99 3.69
CA LEU A 47 13.88 30.57 2.35
C LEU A 47 12.66 31.34 1.88
N ILE A 48 11.45 30.87 2.21
CA ILE A 48 10.19 31.48 1.75
C ILE A 48 9.16 31.47 2.89
N PRO A 49 9.32 32.28 3.96
CA PRO A 49 8.60 32.12 5.22
C PRO A 49 7.08 32.00 5.11
N TYR A 50 6.43 32.95 4.43
CA TYR A 50 4.97 32.96 4.33
C TYR A 50 4.44 31.74 3.57
N VAL A 51 5.08 31.38 2.44
CA VAL A 51 4.69 30.22 1.63
C VAL A 51 5.05 28.92 2.32
N GLY A 52 6.23 28.84 2.93
CA GLY A 52 6.75 27.68 3.65
C GLY A 52 5.89 27.31 4.85
N ILE A 53 5.46 28.30 5.65
CA ILE A 53 4.50 28.08 6.73
C ILE A 53 3.17 27.58 6.18
N LEU A 54 2.63 28.25 5.14
CA LEU A 54 1.35 27.88 4.57
C LEU A 54 1.38 26.42 4.10
N LEU A 55 2.41 26.04 3.34
CA LEU A 55 2.64 24.66 2.91
C LEU A 55 2.82 23.70 4.08
N PHE A 56 3.55 24.10 5.13
CA PHE A 56 3.74 23.28 6.32
C PHE A 56 2.42 23.04 7.06
N LEU A 57 1.55 24.04 7.17
CA LEU A 57 0.25 23.90 7.82
C LEU A 57 -0.71 23.00 7.03
N PHE A 58 -0.64 23.02 5.69
CA PHE A 58 -1.48 22.17 4.85
C PHE A 58 -0.96 20.73 4.70
N ILE A 59 0.37 20.53 4.63
CA ILE A 59 0.99 19.27 4.18
C ILE A 59 2.04 18.73 5.17
N GLY A 60 2.50 19.53 6.13
CA GLY A 60 3.61 19.17 7.03
C GLY A 60 3.32 18.10 8.09
N SER A 61 2.07 17.64 8.21
CA SER A 61 1.69 16.50 9.07
C SER A 61 1.23 15.31 8.20
N TYR A 62 1.77 14.12 8.46
CA TYR A 62 1.33 12.88 7.82
C TYR A 62 0.18 12.19 8.56
N ARG A 63 -0.17 12.65 9.78
CA ARG A 63 -1.20 12.00 10.61
C ARG A 63 -2.61 12.28 10.11
N LEU A 64 -3.45 11.26 10.15
CA LEU A 64 -4.89 11.43 9.92
C LEU A 64 -5.54 12.34 10.98
N PRO A 65 -6.67 13.00 10.66
CA PRO A 65 -7.47 13.74 11.63
C PRO A 65 -7.80 12.93 12.88
N ARG A 66 -7.83 13.59 14.06
CA ARG A 66 -8.05 12.92 15.37
C ARG A 66 -9.30 12.02 15.40
N LYS A 67 -10.40 12.44 14.75
CA LYS A 67 -11.63 11.64 14.66
C LYS A 67 -11.38 10.26 14.03
N ARG A 68 -10.60 10.19 12.93
CA ARG A 68 -10.29 8.93 12.24
C ARG A 68 -9.36 8.05 13.05
N ARG A 69 -8.34 8.63 13.69
CA ARG A 69 -7.42 7.87 14.57
C ARG A 69 -8.17 7.22 15.75
N ARG A 70 -9.13 7.93 16.36
CA ARG A 70 -9.97 7.35 17.42
C ARG A 70 -10.80 6.16 16.94
N LYS A 71 -11.43 6.26 15.76
CA LYS A 71 -12.17 5.12 15.17
C LYS A 71 -11.26 3.92 14.92
N GLN A 72 -10.05 4.14 14.41
CA GLN A 72 -9.06 3.08 14.23
C GLN A 72 -8.69 2.44 15.58
N GLU A 73 -8.43 3.24 16.62
CA GLU A 73 -8.13 2.76 17.96
C GLU A 73 -9.28 1.95 18.58
N GLU A 74 -10.53 2.38 18.38
CA GLU A 74 -11.74 1.68 18.80
C GLU A 74 -11.85 0.30 18.14
N ILE A 75 -11.65 0.21 16.82
CA ILE A 75 -11.68 -1.07 16.12
C ILE A 75 -10.50 -1.96 16.50
N ASN A 76 -9.29 -1.41 16.60
CA ASN A 76 -8.12 -2.18 17.03
C ASN A 76 -8.34 -2.82 18.40
N ARG A 77 -8.96 -2.09 19.33
CA ARG A 77 -9.33 -2.63 20.64
C ARG A 77 -10.35 -3.76 20.51
N PHE A 78 -11.40 -3.54 19.72
CA PHE A 78 -12.41 -4.58 19.46
C PHE A 78 -11.79 -5.84 18.84
N ILE A 79 -10.86 -5.71 17.89
CA ILE A 79 -10.14 -6.83 17.28
C ILE A 79 -9.32 -7.57 18.35
N LEU A 80 -8.56 -6.85 19.17
CA LEU A 80 -7.77 -7.47 20.24
C LEU A 80 -8.67 -8.25 21.21
N GLU A 81 -9.73 -7.61 21.72
CA GLU A 81 -10.68 -8.23 22.65
C GLU A 81 -11.42 -9.43 22.04
N SER A 82 -11.78 -9.36 20.75
CA SER A 82 -12.48 -10.45 20.05
C SER A 82 -11.55 -11.58 19.60
N THR A 83 -10.24 -11.36 19.55
CA THR A 83 -9.23 -12.35 19.13
C THR A 83 -8.35 -12.85 20.28
N GLU A 84 -8.59 -12.39 21.51
CA GLU A 84 -7.97 -12.97 22.71
C GLU A 84 -8.28 -14.47 22.79
N GLY A 85 -7.22 -15.30 22.74
CA GLY A 85 -7.33 -16.76 22.74
C GLY A 85 -7.64 -17.41 21.38
N ILE A 86 -7.77 -16.64 20.28
CA ILE A 86 -8.04 -17.14 18.91
C ILE A 86 -6.74 -17.32 18.11
N ASP A 87 -5.58 -17.47 18.75
CA ASP A 87 -4.35 -17.92 18.08
C ASP A 87 -4.51 -19.39 17.67
N ARG A 88 -5.34 -19.63 16.65
CA ARG A 88 -5.75 -20.95 16.13
C ARG A 88 -4.66 -21.56 15.25
N VAL A 89 -3.39 -21.41 15.65
CA VAL A 89 -2.29 -22.03 14.93
C VAL A 89 -1.87 -23.28 15.69
N ALA A 90 -1.98 -24.43 15.03
CA ALA A 90 -1.35 -25.64 15.52
C ALA A 90 0.17 -25.43 15.54
N ARG A 91 0.80 -25.62 16.70
CA ARG A 91 2.26 -25.56 16.86
C ARG A 91 2.90 -26.93 16.63
N ASP A 92 2.25 -27.77 15.86
CA ASP A 92 2.64 -29.15 15.55
C ASP A 92 3.88 -29.24 14.65
N HIS A 93 4.15 -28.19 13.86
CA HIS A 93 5.38 -28.03 13.09
C HIS A 93 6.32 -26.98 13.70
N PRO A 94 7.64 -27.24 13.81
CA PRO A 94 8.57 -26.28 14.38
C PRO A 94 8.61 -25.02 13.52
N TRP A 95 8.28 -23.88 14.13
CA TRP A 95 8.50 -22.57 13.51
C TRP A 95 10.00 -22.28 13.45
N PRO A 96 10.46 -21.48 12.47
CA PRO A 96 11.74 -20.80 12.62
C PRO A 96 11.75 -20.02 13.93
N LEU A 97 12.85 -20.10 14.70
CA LEU A 97 12.94 -19.49 16.03
C LEU A 97 12.64 -17.98 16.04
N TRP A 98 12.88 -17.30 14.91
CA TRP A 98 12.63 -15.88 14.75
C TRP A 98 11.16 -15.53 14.50
N LEU A 99 10.33 -16.46 13.99
CA LEU A 99 8.99 -16.17 13.52
C LEU A 99 8.04 -15.69 14.62
N GLU A 100 8.10 -16.28 15.81
CA GLU A 100 7.23 -15.89 16.95
C GLU A 100 7.43 -14.42 17.34
N SER A 101 8.67 -13.92 17.25
CA SER A 101 8.97 -12.51 17.51
C SER A 101 8.36 -11.58 16.45
N VAL A 102 8.34 -12.00 15.18
CA VAL A 102 7.72 -11.25 14.07
C VAL A 102 6.19 -11.25 14.20
N VAL A 103 5.59 -12.39 14.55
CA VAL A 103 4.15 -12.51 14.79
C VAL A 103 3.71 -11.59 15.93
N THR A 104 4.47 -11.58 17.03
CA THR A 104 4.23 -10.72 18.20
C THR A 104 4.37 -9.25 17.83
N LEU A 105 5.40 -8.89 17.05
CA LEU A 105 5.60 -7.54 16.54
C LEU A 105 4.36 -7.07 15.74
N ASN A 106 3.90 -7.87 14.78
CA ASN A 106 2.76 -7.54 13.95
C ASN A 106 1.47 -7.40 14.79
N ARG A 107 1.25 -8.27 15.76
CA ARG A 107 0.08 -8.19 16.66
C ARG A 107 0.09 -6.93 17.48
N ASN A 108 1.25 -6.55 18.05
CA ASN A 108 1.39 -5.34 18.86
C ASN A 108 1.17 -4.05 18.03
N LEU A 109 1.52 -4.07 16.75
CA LEU A 109 1.44 -2.88 15.89
C LEU A 109 0.09 -2.76 15.14
N GLY A 110 -0.50 -3.89 14.75
CA GLY A 110 -1.66 -3.96 13.87
C GLY A 110 -2.91 -4.59 14.50
N ALA A 111 -2.84 -5.05 15.75
CA ALA A 111 -3.90 -5.79 16.46
C ALA A 111 -4.29 -7.16 15.87
N MET A 112 -3.77 -7.55 14.71
CA MET A 112 -4.18 -8.76 14.00
C MET A 112 -3.39 -9.99 14.47
N PRO A 113 -4.06 -11.09 14.87
CA PRO A 113 -3.40 -12.35 15.24
C PRO A 113 -2.89 -13.11 14.01
N LEU A 114 -1.99 -14.07 14.25
CA LEU A 114 -1.69 -15.12 13.29
C LEU A 114 -2.80 -16.19 13.41
N VAL A 115 -3.44 -16.53 12.30
CA VAL A 115 -4.52 -17.53 12.27
C VAL A 115 -4.12 -18.68 11.35
N GLY A 116 -4.33 -19.91 11.80
CA GLY A 116 -4.19 -21.11 10.97
C GLY A 116 -5.52 -21.50 10.32
N GLY A 117 -5.53 -22.61 9.56
CA GLY A 117 -6.77 -23.13 8.97
C GLY A 117 -7.23 -22.40 7.70
N ASN A 118 -6.31 -21.78 6.96
CA ASN A 118 -6.61 -21.00 5.75
C ASN A 118 -6.17 -21.73 4.47
N ASP A 119 -6.78 -21.33 3.35
CA ASP A 119 -6.34 -21.63 1.98
C ASP A 119 -6.01 -20.31 1.27
N ALA A 120 -4.94 -20.28 0.48
CA ALA A 120 -4.54 -19.13 -0.32
C ALA A 120 -4.10 -19.57 -1.72
N ARG A 121 -4.66 -18.93 -2.74
CA ARG A 121 -4.34 -19.23 -4.14
C ARG A 121 -3.93 -17.98 -4.88
N LEU A 122 -2.75 -18.03 -5.51
CA LEU A 122 -2.23 -16.93 -6.31
C LEU A 122 -3.01 -16.76 -7.63
N GLN A 123 -3.15 -15.50 -8.06
CA GLN A 123 -3.87 -15.09 -9.26
C GLN A 123 -3.02 -14.07 -10.04
N GLY A 124 -2.32 -14.53 -11.07
CA GLY A 124 -1.38 -13.71 -11.86
C GLY A 124 -1.91 -13.20 -13.20
N GLY A 125 -3.05 -13.72 -13.68
CA GLY A 125 -3.65 -13.31 -14.96
C GLY A 125 -4.54 -12.09 -14.79
N TYR A 126 -4.25 -10.97 -15.46
CA TYR A 126 -4.93 -9.69 -15.20
C TYR A 126 -6.46 -9.76 -15.42
N GLU A 127 -6.93 -10.16 -16.61
CA GLU A 127 -8.38 -10.31 -16.84
C GLU A 127 -8.95 -11.55 -16.15
N GLN A 128 -8.16 -12.62 -15.97
CA GLN A 128 -8.57 -13.82 -15.25
C GLN A 128 -8.93 -13.51 -13.81
N THR A 129 -8.14 -12.69 -13.12
CA THR A 129 -8.41 -12.24 -11.75
C THR A 129 -9.69 -11.42 -11.66
N ILE A 130 -9.96 -10.54 -12.63
CA ILE A 130 -11.22 -9.77 -12.68
C ILE A 130 -12.43 -10.70 -12.84
N ARG A 131 -12.31 -11.73 -13.69
CA ARG A 131 -13.35 -12.75 -13.84
C ARG A 131 -13.52 -13.59 -12.58
N ALA A 132 -12.43 -14.01 -11.95
CA ALA A 132 -12.47 -14.78 -10.70
C ALA A 132 -13.17 -13.98 -9.57
N MET A 133 -12.90 -12.68 -9.48
CA MET A 133 -13.62 -11.79 -8.57
C MET A 133 -15.11 -11.69 -8.91
N ALA A 134 -15.47 -11.58 -10.20
CA ALA A 134 -16.86 -11.56 -10.65
C ALA A 134 -17.60 -12.87 -10.32
N ASP A 135 -16.95 -14.02 -10.55
CA ASP A 135 -17.49 -15.34 -10.25
C ASP A 135 -17.72 -15.53 -8.74
N GLU A 136 -16.83 -14.98 -7.89
CA GLU A 136 -17.03 -14.99 -6.44
C GLU A 136 -18.21 -14.10 -6.03
N ILE A 137 -18.34 -12.90 -6.62
CA ILE A 137 -19.49 -12.00 -6.39
C ILE A 137 -20.81 -12.68 -6.78
N ASP A 138 -20.83 -13.49 -7.83
CA ASP A 138 -22.03 -14.24 -8.22
C ASP A 138 -22.42 -15.34 -7.24
N ARG A 139 -21.46 -15.84 -6.44
CA ARG A 139 -21.72 -16.81 -5.36
C ARG A 139 -22.25 -16.16 -4.08
N ALA A 140 -22.14 -14.84 -3.96
CA ALA A 140 -22.53 -14.09 -2.76
C ALA A 140 -24.02 -14.27 -2.42
N ARG A 141 -24.30 -14.44 -1.11
CA ARG A 141 -25.63 -14.65 -0.53
C ARG A 141 -26.02 -13.60 0.50
N ARG A 142 -25.06 -12.99 1.20
CA ARG A 142 -25.28 -12.04 2.30
C ARG A 142 -24.77 -10.65 1.94
N TYR A 143 -23.49 -10.54 1.64
CA TYR A 143 -22.86 -9.25 1.33
C TYR A 143 -21.63 -9.37 0.45
N VAL A 144 -21.33 -8.26 -0.22
CA VAL A 144 -20.10 -8.01 -0.98
C VAL A 144 -19.51 -6.68 -0.53
N HIS A 145 -18.27 -6.72 -0.04
CA HIS A 145 -17.48 -5.55 0.30
C HIS A 145 -16.36 -5.38 -0.71
N CYS A 146 -16.33 -4.23 -1.37
CA CYS A 146 -15.39 -3.91 -2.44
C CYS A 146 -14.64 -2.64 -2.07
N GLU A 147 -13.32 -2.69 -2.00
CA GLU A 147 -12.46 -1.55 -1.68
C GLU A 147 -11.26 -1.52 -2.61
N PHE A 148 -11.14 -0.50 -3.45
CA PHE A 148 -10.01 -0.39 -4.37
C PHE A 148 -9.48 1.03 -4.46
N TYR A 149 -8.16 1.17 -4.49
CA TYR A 149 -7.50 2.43 -4.81
C TYR A 149 -8.01 3.01 -6.14
N ILE A 150 -8.04 2.19 -7.20
CA ILE A 150 -8.66 2.55 -8.48
C ILE A 150 -9.71 1.52 -8.83
N LEU A 151 -10.95 2.00 -8.98
CA LEU A 151 -12.09 1.27 -9.50
C LEU A 151 -12.65 2.05 -10.69
N ALA A 152 -12.61 1.47 -11.89
CA ALA A 152 -13.03 2.11 -13.12
C ALA A 152 -13.91 1.19 -13.96
N ALA A 153 -15.04 1.71 -14.45
CA ALA A 153 -15.93 0.97 -15.34
C ALA A 153 -15.46 1.13 -16.79
N ASP A 154 -15.00 0.03 -17.39
CA ASP A 154 -14.57 -0.09 -18.78
C ASP A 154 -14.89 -1.50 -19.32
N ALA A 155 -14.46 -1.81 -20.54
CA ALA A 155 -14.75 -3.09 -21.18
C ALA A 155 -14.11 -4.28 -20.43
N THR A 156 -12.93 -4.08 -19.86
CA THR A 156 -12.18 -5.10 -19.13
C THR A 156 -12.81 -5.39 -17.77
N THR A 157 -13.36 -4.36 -17.11
CA THR A 157 -14.01 -4.50 -15.80
C THR A 157 -15.52 -4.74 -15.86
N ALA A 158 -16.13 -4.76 -17.05
CA ALA A 158 -17.57 -4.99 -17.21
C ALA A 158 -18.08 -6.25 -16.47
N PRO A 159 -17.41 -7.43 -16.54
CA PRO A 159 -17.87 -8.63 -15.82
C PRO A 159 -17.97 -8.41 -14.30
N PHE A 160 -17.06 -7.65 -13.71
CA PHE A 160 -17.05 -7.33 -12.28
C PHE A 160 -18.27 -6.47 -11.90
N PHE A 161 -18.53 -5.40 -12.65
CA PHE A 161 -19.68 -4.54 -12.39
C PHE A 161 -21.01 -5.23 -12.65
N ASP A 162 -21.08 -6.08 -13.67
CA ASP A 162 -22.28 -6.85 -13.99
C ASP A 162 -22.58 -7.88 -12.90
N ALA A 163 -21.55 -8.48 -12.29
CA ALA A 163 -21.72 -9.34 -11.12
C ALA A 163 -22.26 -8.55 -9.92
N LEU A 164 -21.80 -7.31 -9.70
CA LEU A 164 -22.35 -6.45 -8.64
C LEU A 164 -23.84 -6.14 -8.87
N ASP A 165 -24.25 -5.82 -10.10
CA ASP A 165 -25.67 -5.64 -10.45
C ASP A 165 -26.48 -6.89 -10.12
N ARG A 166 -25.99 -8.07 -10.53
CA ARG A 166 -26.65 -9.35 -10.26
C ARG A 166 -26.74 -9.62 -8.77
N ALA A 167 -25.70 -9.32 -7.99
CA ALA A 167 -25.70 -9.48 -6.55
C ALA A 167 -26.78 -8.60 -5.89
N VAL A 168 -26.84 -7.32 -6.27
CA VAL A 168 -27.88 -6.40 -5.79
C VAL A 168 -29.28 -6.90 -6.15
N ALA A 169 -29.48 -7.38 -7.38
CA ALA A 169 -30.77 -7.91 -7.83
C ALA A 169 -31.21 -9.18 -7.04
N ARG A 170 -30.25 -9.97 -6.53
CA ARG A 170 -30.50 -11.10 -5.63
C ARG A 170 -30.77 -10.69 -4.18
N GLY A 171 -30.71 -9.40 -3.85
CA GLY A 171 -30.86 -8.88 -2.48
C GLY A 171 -29.60 -8.94 -1.63
N VAL A 172 -28.43 -9.19 -2.23
CA VAL A 172 -27.14 -9.16 -1.54
C VAL A 172 -26.77 -7.72 -1.21
N THR A 173 -26.27 -7.48 0.00
CA THR A 173 -25.82 -6.14 0.41
C THR A 173 -24.49 -5.83 -0.25
N VAL A 174 -24.44 -4.82 -1.13
CA VAL A 174 -23.20 -4.42 -1.83
C VAL A 174 -22.70 -3.09 -1.29
N ARG A 175 -21.45 -3.05 -0.80
CA ARG A 175 -20.76 -1.84 -0.33
C ARG A 175 -19.47 -1.62 -1.09
N ILE A 176 -19.27 -0.40 -1.59
CA ILE A 176 -18.15 -0.05 -2.47
C ILE A 176 -17.38 1.15 -1.90
N LEU A 177 -16.08 1.00 -1.76
CA LEU A 177 -15.13 2.05 -1.40
C LEU A 177 -14.12 2.24 -2.54
N LEU A 178 -13.89 3.49 -2.92
CA LEU A 178 -12.88 3.85 -3.90
C LEU A 178 -12.12 5.12 -3.51
N ASP A 179 -10.81 5.19 -3.76
CA ASP A 179 -10.05 6.39 -3.45
C ASP A 179 -10.52 7.57 -4.31
N HIS A 180 -10.78 8.71 -3.65
CA HIS A 180 -11.32 9.89 -4.32
C HIS A 180 -10.39 10.41 -5.43
N ILE A 181 -9.15 10.73 -5.10
CA ILE A 181 -8.23 11.42 -6.01
C ILE A 181 -7.73 10.48 -7.11
N ALA A 182 -7.47 9.23 -6.77
CA ALA A 182 -6.99 8.26 -7.74
C ALA A 182 -8.05 7.95 -8.80
N SER A 183 -9.29 7.72 -8.37
CA SER A 183 -10.39 7.36 -9.26
C SER A 183 -10.79 8.48 -10.21
N ILE A 184 -10.90 9.73 -9.73
CA ILE A 184 -11.27 10.88 -10.59
C ILE A 184 -10.22 11.20 -11.66
N ARG A 185 -8.97 10.75 -11.49
CA ARG A 185 -7.89 10.93 -12.46
C ARG A 185 -7.91 9.90 -13.59
N VAL A 186 -8.74 8.86 -13.49
CA VAL A 186 -8.90 7.87 -14.56
C VAL A 186 -9.71 8.48 -15.72
N PRO A 187 -9.22 8.41 -16.97
CA PRO A 187 -9.96 8.90 -18.12
C PRO A 187 -11.36 8.28 -18.22
N GLY A 188 -12.38 9.10 -18.46
CA GLY A 188 -13.76 8.64 -18.56
C GLY A 188 -14.49 8.42 -17.23
N TYR A 189 -13.88 8.79 -16.09
CA TYR A 189 -14.47 8.60 -14.76
C TYR A 189 -15.94 9.06 -14.66
N TYR A 190 -16.24 10.31 -15.00
CA TYR A 190 -17.60 10.85 -14.84
C TYR A 190 -18.61 10.24 -15.82
N THR A 191 -18.18 9.91 -17.03
CA THR A 191 -19.05 9.38 -18.08
C THR A 191 -19.34 7.89 -17.90
N GLY A 192 -18.36 7.11 -17.42
CA GLY A 192 -18.44 5.67 -17.18
C GLY A 192 -18.61 5.33 -15.70
N THR A 193 -17.51 5.29 -14.96
CA THR A 193 -17.45 4.83 -13.55
C THR A 193 -18.48 5.50 -12.64
N HIS A 194 -18.53 6.82 -12.60
CA HIS A 194 -19.45 7.54 -11.72
C HIS A 194 -20.92 7.27 -12.10
N ARG A 195 -21.23 7.22 -13.39
CA ARG A 195 -22.57 6.85 -13.87
C ARG A 195 -22.93 5.43 -13.44
N ARG A 196 -21.97 4.50 -13.51
CA ARG A 196 -22.13 3.10 -13.09
C ARG A 196 -22.37 2.99 -11.58
N LEU A 197 -21.60 3.69 -10.76
CA LEU A 197 -21.80 3.76 -9.30
C LEU A 197 -23.18 4.33 -8.95
N ARG A 198 -23.63 5.40 -9.62
CA ARG A 198 -24.98 5.96 -9.42
C ARG A 198 -26.09 5.01 -9.87
N ALA A 199 -25.85 4.15 -10.86
CA ALA A 199 -26.81 3.13 -11.27
C ALA A 199 -26.92 2.02 -10.21
N LEU A 200 -25.79 1.52 -9.72
CA LEU A 200 -25.74 0.56 -8.61
C LEU A 200 -26.40 1.13 -7.33
N GLU A 201 -26.15 2.40 -7.03
CA GLU A 201 -26.78 3.09 -5.89
C GLU A 201 -28.32 3.11 -6.01
N ARG A 202 -28.84 3.41 -7.21
CA ARG A 202 -30.30 3.35 -7.47
C ARG A 202 -30.86 1.93 -7.39
N ALA A 203 -30.05 0.91 -7.69
CA ALA A 203 -30.44 -0.49 -7.58
C ALA A 203 -30.42 -0.99 -6.12
N GLY A 204 -29.72 -0.32 -5.21
CA GLY A 204 -29.67 -0.65 -3.78
C GLY A 204 -28.26 -0.82 -3.19
N ALA A 205 -27.21 -0.72 -4.00
CA ALA A 205 -25.83 -0.72 -3.48
C ALA A 205 -25.53 0.56 -2.70
N ARG A 206 -24.52 0.52 -1.83
CA ARG A 206 -23.97 1.71 -1.17
C ARG A 206 -22.54 1.93 -1.61
N TRP A 207 -22.15 3.18 -1.82
CA TRP A 207 -20.77 3.51 -2.13
C TRP A 207 -20.32 4.81 -1.45
N SER A 208 -19.03 4.90 -1.13
CA SER A 208 -18.41 6.10 -0.59
C SER A 208 -16.99 6.28 -1.10
N TYR A 209 -16.51 7.52 -1.11
CA TYR A 209 -15.11 7.80 -1.39
C TYR A 209 -14.25 7.59 -0.15
N MET A 210 -13.09 6.98 -0.34
CA MET A 210 -12.03 6.96 0.65
C MET A 210 -11.20 8.23 0.58
N LEU A 211 -10.89 8.77 1.75
CA LEU A 211 -10.13 10.02 1.92
C LEU A 211 -10.58 11.11 0.93
N PRO A 212 -11.86 11.56 1.01
CA PRO A 212 -12.40 12.57 0.14
C PRO A 212 -11.75 13.95 0.36
N VAL A 213 -11.24 14.52 -0.73
CA VAL A 213 -10.74 15.90 -0.82
C VAL A 213 -11.78 16.77 -1.52
N ARG A 214 -12.75 17.27 -0.75
CA ARG A 214 -13.87 18.12 -1.15
C ARG A 214 -14.06 19.24 -0.10
N PRO A 215 -13.16 20.24 -0.05
CA PRO A 215 -13.14 21.25 1.01
C PRO A 215 -14.46 22.04 1.12
N TRP A 216 -15.13 22.28 -0.01
CA TRP A 216 -16.44 22.94 -0.08
C TRP A 216 -17.58 22.17 0.63
N LEU A 217 -17.39 20.87 0.88
CA LEU A 217 -18.31 20.00 1.61
C LEU A 217 -17.82 19.70 3.03
N GLY A 218 -16.82 20.44 3.53
CA GLY A 218 -16.20 20.20 4.84
C GLY A 218 -15.34 18.93 4.91
N GLN A 219 -15.07 18.29 3.78
CA GLN A 219 -14.29 17.06 3.69
C GLN A 219 -12.90 17.37 3.16
N TYR A 220 -11.90 17.44 4.03
CA TYR A 220 -10.52 17.65 3.62
C TYR A 220 -9.58 16.71 4.37
N GLN A 221 -8.65 16.13 3.62
CA GLN A 221 -7.45 15.49 4.13
C GLN A 221 -6.29 15.90 3.22
N ARG A 222 -5.06 15.72 3.70
CA ARG A 222 -3.84 15.92 2.91
C ARG A 222 -3.96 15.11 1.60
N PRO A 223 -3.92 15.73 0.41
CA PRO A 223 -4.27 15.07 -0.86
C PRO A 223 -3.41 13.88 -1.27
N ASP A 224 -2.21 13.78 -0.71
CA ASP A 224 -1.24 12.71 -0.96
C ASP A 224 -1.33 11.55 0.04
N LEU A 225 -2.11 11.67 1.13
CA LEU A 225 -2.55 10.53 1.93
C LEU A 225 -3.66 9.83 1.17
N ARG A 226 -3.47 8.59 0.76
CA ARG A 226 -4.42 7.82 -0.07
C ARG A 226 -4.65 6.44 0.54
N ASN A 227 -5.82 5.86 0.32
CA ASN A 227 -6.04 4.45 0.67
C ASN A 227 -5.67 3.60 -0.54
N HIS A 228 -4.59 2.85 -0.40
CA HIS A 228 -3.98 2.08 -1.47
C HIS A 228 -4.25 0.57 -1.33
N ARG A 229 -5.22 0.17 -0.50
CA ARG A 229 -5.68 -1.22 -0.39
C ARG A 229 -6.52 -1.62 -1.62
N LYS A 230 -6.57 -2.94 -1.88
CA LYS A 230 -7.38 -3.58 -2.91
C LYS A 230 -7.98 -4.85 -2.32
N LEU A 231 -9.23 -4.77 -1.88
CA LEU A 231 -9.93 -5.81 -1.14
C LEU A 231 -11.27 -6.11 -1.82
N LEU A 232 -11.56 -7.40 -1.95
CA LEU A 232 -12.92 -7.89 -2.18
C LEU A 232 -13.22 -8.90 -1.09
N ILE A 233 -14.35 -8.78 -0.40
CA ILE A 233 -14.81 -9.76 0.59
C ILE A 233 -16.22 -10.19 0.19
N VAL A 234 -16.44 -11.50 0.13
CA VAL A 234 -17.73 -12.10 -0.20
C VAL A 234 -18.19 -12.97 0.97
N ASP A 235 -19.31 -12.57 1.56
CA ASP A 235 -19.98 -13.25 2.68
C ASP A 235 -19.10 -13.53 3.92
N GLY A 236 -17.91 -12.95 4.01
CA GLY A 236 -16.92 -13.29 5.04
C GLY A 236 -16.29 -14.67 4.87
N ASN A 237 -16.54 -15.35 3.74
CA ASN A 237 -16.06 -16.70 3.44
C ASN A 237 -14.84 -16.68 2.52
N ALA A 238 -14.83 -15.76 1.56
CA ALA A 238 -13.75 -15.58 0.61
C ALA A 238 -13.32 -14.12 0.56
N ALA A 239 -12.02 -13.89 0.37
CA ALA A 239 -11.47 -12.57 0.12
C ALA A 239 -10.45 -12.58 -1.02
N PHE A 240 -10.31 -11.45 -1.70
CA PHE A 240 -9.20 -11.18 -2.60
C PHE A 240 -8.41 -9.99 -2.06
N MET A 241 -7.08 -10.08 -2.11
CA MET A 241 -6.20 -8.95 -1.86
C MET A 241 -4.90 -9.04 -2.67
N GLY A 242 -4.20 -7.93 -2.82
CA GLY A 242 -2.93 -7.90 -3.56
C GLY A 242 -2.69 -6.54 -4.21
N SER A 243 -2.06 -6.57 -5.39
CA SER A 243 -1.57 -5.35 -6.05
C SER A 243 -2.51 -4.77 -7.11
N GLN A 244 -3.44 -5.57 -7.63
CA GLN A 244 -4.25 -5.25 -8.81
C GLN A 244 -5.39 -4.29 -8.51
N ASN A 245 -5.50 -3.22 -9.30
CA ASN A 245 -6.68 -2.35 -9.35
C ASN A 245 -7.75 -2.90 -10.29
N VAL A 246 -9.00 -2.47 -10.14
CA VAL A 246 -10.09 -2.83 -11.06
C VAL A 246 -10.22 -1.74 -12.12
N VAL A 247 -9.42 -1.87 -13.18
CA VAL A 247 -9.39 -1.00 -14.36
C VAL A 247 -8.76 -1.79 -15.50
N ASP A 248 -8.96 -1.39 -16.76
CA ASP A 248 -8.16 -1.90 -17.87
C ASP A 248 -6.65 -1.87 -17.57
N SER A 249 -5.90 -2.87 -18.03
CA SER A 249 -4.47 -3.01 -17.74
C SER A 249 -3.62 -1.84 -18.25
N SER A 250 -4.12 -1.05 -19.20
CA SER A 250 -3.48 0.20 -19.66
C SER A 250 -3.80 1.42 -18.79
N TYR A 251 -4.67 1.28 -17.78
CA TYR A 251 -5.27 2.34 -16.96
C TYR A 251 -6.07 3.37 -17.77
N ASN A 252 -6.47 3.02 -18.99
CA ASN A 252 -7.17 3.88 -19.95
C ASN A 252 -6.42 5.18 -20.31
N LYS A 253 -5.12 5.30 -19.98
CA LYS A 253 -4.35 6.51 -20.25
C LYS A 253 -3.84 6.48 -21.69
N ARG A 254 -4.12 7.54 -22.46
CA ARG A 254 -3.64 7.71 -23.85
C ARG A 254 -2.12 7.48 -23.99
N GLY A 255 -1.34 7.97 -23.02
CA GLY A 255 0.11 7.79 -23.00
C GLY A 255 0.54 6.34 -22.81
N ASN A 256 -0.19 5.57 -22.01
CA ASN A 256 0.07 4.15 -21.76
C ASN A 256 -0.30 3.33 -22.99
N ILE A 257 -1.49 3.54 -23.54
CA ILE A 257 -1.98 2.86 -24.75
C ILE A 257 -1.01 3.08 -25.92
N ARG A 258 -0.58 4.32 -26.16
CA ARG A 258 0.38 4.65 -27.22
C ARG A 258 1.74 3.96 -27.03
N ARG A 259 2.15 3.73 -25.78
CA ARG A 259 3.41 3.05 -25.43
C ARG A 259 3.27 1.53 -25.33
N GLY A 260 2.05 0.99 -25.46
CA GLY A 260 1.76 -0.43 -25.21
C GLY A 260 1.98 -0.86 -23.76
N LEU A 261 1.86 0.05 -22.78
CA LEU A 261 2.06 -0.29 -21.38
C LEU A 261 0.88 -1.07 -20.83
N HIS A 262 1.17 -2.21 -20.23
CA HIS A 262 0.22 -3.04 -19.49
C HIS A 262 0.80 -3.39 -18.12
N TRP A 263 -0.05 -3.37 -17.09
CA TRP A 263 0.35 -3.72 -15.73
C TRP A 263 0.22 -5.22 -15.52
N HIS A 264 1.26 -5.81 -14.94
CA HIS A 264 1.27 -7.20 -14.51
C HIS A 264 1.26 -7.23 -12.97
N ASP A 265 0.15 -7.66 -12.41
CA ASP A 265 -0.16 -7.61 -10.99
C ASP A 265 -0.29 -9.04 -10.44
N LEU A 266 -0.26 -9.16 -9.11
CA LEU A 266 -0.51 -10.42 -8.43
C LEU A 266 -1.56 -10.19 -7.33
N MET A 267 -2.59 -11.04 -7.35
CA MET A 267 -3.60 -11.11 -6.30
C MET A 267 -3.55 -12.48 -5.63
N VAL A 268 -4.08 -12.57 -4.42
CA VAL A 268 -4.32 -13.82 -3.71
C VAL A 268 -5.81 -13.92 -3.39
N ARG A 269 -6.40 -15.07 -3.68
CA ARG A 269 -7.73 -15.45 -3.20
C ARG A 269 -7.56 -16.25 -1.92
N LEU A 270 -8.29 -15.88 -0.88
CA LEU A 270 -8.18 -16.41 0.47
C LEU A 270 -9.51 -17.00 0.91
N GLU A 271 -9.44 -18.13 1.59
CA GLU A 271 -10.54 -18.72 2.36
C GLU A 271 -10.05 -19.08 3.77
N GLY A 272 -11.00 -19.20 4.69
CA GLY A 272 -10.70 -19.53 6.09
C GLY A 272 -10.65 -18.32 7.01
N PRO A 273 -10.24 -18.51 8.28
CA PRO A 273 -10.30 -17.48 9.33
C PRO A 273 -9.66 -16.12 8.98
N VAL A 274 -8.63 -16.10 8.13
CA VAL A 274 -7.94 -14.88 7.68
C VAL A 274 -8.88 -13.86 7.03
N VAL A 275 -9.97 -14.31 6.41
CA VAL A 275 -10.96 -13.45 5.76
C VAL A 275 -11.58 -12.47 6.75
N GLN A 276 -11.69 -12.83 8.03
CA GLN A 276 -12.21 -11.95 9.07
C GLN A 276 -11.28 -10.77 9.36
N GLY A 277 -9.96 -11.00 9.36
CA GLY A 277 -8.98 -9.91 9.49
C GLY A 277 -9.07 -8.91 8.32
N ILE A 278 -9.28 -9.42 7.10
CA ILE A 278 -9.46 -8.58 5.91
C ILE A 278 -10.78 -7.81 5.98
N ASN A 279 -11.88 -8.48 6.37
CA ASN A 279 -13.18 -7.84 6.53
C ASN A 279 -13.16 -6.77 7.62
N ALA A 280 -12.45 -6.98 8.73
CA ALA A 280 -12.30 -5.98 9.79
C ALA A 280 -11.59 -4.70 9.29
N ILE A 281 -10.64 -4.82 8.36
CA ILE A 281 -10.03 -3.65 7.70
C ILE A 281 -11.09 -2.88 6.90
N PHE A 282 -11.86 -3.58 6.07
CA PHE A 282 -12.95 -2.94 5.30
C PHE A 282 -13.96 -2.26 6.22
N ILE A 283 -14.39 -2.92 7.30
CA ILE A 283 -15.34 -2.35 8.27
C ILE A 283 -14.76 -1.08 8.91
N THR A 284 -13.46 -1.07 9.22
CA THR A 284 -12.78 0.12 9.76
C THR A 284 -12.79 1.29 8.79
N ASP A 285 -12.51 1.02 7.51
CA ASP A 285 -12.49 2.03 6.47
C ASP A 285 -13.91 2.52 6.15
N TRP A 286 -14.88 1.60 6.06
CA TRP A 286 -16.30 1.93 5.91
C TRP A 286 -16.79 2.82 7.04
N TYR A 287 -16.52 2.44 8.29
CA TYR A 287 -16.89 3.23 9.46
C TYR A 287 -16.20 4.59 9.44
N SER A 288 -14.93 4.66 9.01
CA SER A 288 -14.18 5.91 8.88
C SER A 288 -14.80 6.88 7.88
N GLU A 289 -15.35 6.38 6.77
CA GLU A 289 -15.94 7.19 5.70
C GLU A 289 -17.44 7.48 5.88
N THR A 290 -18.18 6.63 6.58
CA THR A 290 -19.65 6.69 6.63
C THR A 290 -20.24 6.93 8.03
N ASP A 291 -19.43 6.82 9.09
CA ASP A 291 -19.91 6.79 10.48
C ASP A 291 -20.87 5.60 10.78
N GLU A 292 -21.00 4.61 9.88
CA GLU A 292 -21.78 3.37 10.08
C GLU A 292 -20.87 2.21 10.51
N LEU A 293 -21.13 1.61 11.67
CA LEU A 293 -20.40 0.43 12.16
C LEU A 293 -21.15 -0.87 11.83
N LEU A 294 -20.48 -1.79 11.13
CA LEU A 294 -21.09 -3.02 10.60
C LEU A 294 -20.97 -4.21 11.58
N LEU A 295 -21.59 -4.10 12.76
CA LEU A 295 -21.43 -5.08 13.86
C LEU A 295 -21.88 -6.52 13.53
N ARG A 296 -22.91 -6.69 12.69
CA ARG A 296 -23.50 -8.00 12.35
C ARG A 296 -22.69 -8.82 11.35
N GLU A 297 -21.72 -8.19 10.69
CA GLU A 297 -20.95 -8.79 9.61
C GLU A 297 -19.54 -9.20 10.10
N SER A 298 -19.33 -9.20 11.42
CA SER A 298 -18.08 -9.57 12.10
C SER A 298 -18.13 -10.94 12.79
N GLU A 299 -19.12 -11.79 12.49
CA GLU A 299 -19.26 -13.08 13.19
C GLU A 299 -18.13 -14.06 12.84
N PRO A 300 -17.57 -14.79 13.84
CA PRO A 300 -16.42 -15.67 13.62
C PRO A 300 -16.75 -16.82 12.68
N MET A 301 -15.84 -17.10 11.75
CA MET A 301 -15.93 -18.28 10.90
C MET A 301 -15.33 -19.51 11.60
N GLU A 302 -15.89 -20.69 11.33
CA GLU A 302 -15.26 -21.96 11.69
C GLU A 302 -14.01 -22.15 10.84
N ALA A 303 -12.95 -22.70 11.44
CA ALA A 303 -11.72 -23.02 10.72
C ALA A 303 -11.98 -24.14 9.70
N LEU A 304 -11.30 -24.10 8.56
CA LEU A 304 -11.36 -25.21 7.60
C LEU A 304 -10.81 -26.47 8.28
N GLN A 305 -11.58 -27.57 8.29
CA GLN A 305 -11.15 -28.87 8.82
C GLN A 305 -10.24 -29.63 7.83
N GLN A 306 -9.30 -28.95 7.17
CA GLN A 306 -8.37 -29.58 6.23
C GLN A 306 -6.98 -29.75 6.85
N ARG A 307 -6.22 -30.75 6.36
CA ARG A 307 -4.90 -31.11 6.89
C ARG A 307 -3.76 -30.24 6.34
N ASP A 308 -3.97 -29.58 5.20
CA ASP A 308 -2.94 -28.81 4.48
C ASP A 308 -3.30 -27.31 4.49
N THR A 309 -3.38 -26.73 5.69
CA THR A 309 -3.75 -25.32 5.86
C THR A 309 -2.54 -24.46 6.16
N ILE A 310 -2.54 -23.22 5.68
CA ILE A 310 -1.46 -22.25 5.91
C ILE A 310 -1.78 -21.30 7.07
N ASP A 311 -0.72 -20.78 7.70
CA ASP A 311 -0.84 -19.74 8.72
C ASP A 311 -0.74 -18.37 8.07
N CYS A 312 -1.68 -17.50 8.39
CA CYS A 312 -1.82 -16.18 7.79
C CYS A 312 -1.91 -15.11 8.86
N GLN A 313 -1.19 -14.00 8.67
CA GLN A 313 -1.33 -12.80 9.48
C GLN A 313 -1.54 -11.59 8.57
N VAL A 314 -2.67 -10.93 8.75
CA VAL A 314 -2.97 -9.67 8.07
C VAL A 314 -2.23 -8.54 8.78
N VAL A 315 -1.54 -7.69 8.02
CA VAL A 315 -0.74 -6.58 8.55
C VAL A 315 -1.20 -5.28 7.89
N PRO A 316 -2.17 -4.58 8.50
CA PRO A 316 -2.56 -3.25 8.03
C PRO A 316 -1.49 -2.21 8.41
N SER A 317 -1.29 -1.24 7.53
CA SER A 317 -0.38 -0.11 7.76
C SER A 317 -0.95 1.20 7.22
N GLY A 318 -0.24 2.30 7.52
CA GLY A 318 -0.54 3.64 7.03
C GLY A 318 -0.73 4.68 8.14
N PRO A 319 -1.16 5.90 7.82
CA PRO A 319 -1.23 7.05 8.73
C PRO A 319 -2.28 6.92 9.86
N GLY A 320 -3.07 5.84 9.86
CA GLY A 320 -3.94 5.42 10.96
C GLY A 320 -3.22 4.65 12.06
N PHE A 321 -2.02 4.13 11.78
CA PHE A 321 -1.18 3.39 12.73
C PHE A 321 0.05 4.21 13.08
N ASP A 322 0.39 4.28 14.36
CA ASP A 322 1.56 5.06 14.81
C ASP A 322 2.90 4.30 14.59
N GLY A 323 2.84 3.01 14.21
CA GLY A 323 3.96 2.07 14.30
C GLY A 323 4.75 1.76 13.03
N GLU A 324 4.48 2.41 11.88
CA GLU A 324 5.10 2.07 10.58
C GLU A 324 5.08 0.54 10.31
N ASN A 325 3.90 -0.07 10.50
CA ASN A 325 3.74 -1.53 10.66
C ASN A 325 4.41 -2.37 9.55
N ASN A 326 4.20 -1.99 8.27
CA ASN A 326 4.78 -2.69 7.12
C ASN A 326 6.31 -2.55 7.07
N LEU A 327 6.86 -1.36 7.33
CA LEU A 327 8.32 -1.16 7.39
C LEU A 327 8.94 -2.06 8.46
N ARG A 328 8.36 -2.09 9.66
CA ARG A 328 8.88 -2.93 10.77
C ARG A 328 8.78 -4.41 10.49
N LEU A 329 7.68 -4.87 9.89
CA LEU A 329 7.55 -6.25 9.40
C LEU A 329 8.68 -6.58 8.41
N PHE A 330 8.85 -5.74 7.38
CA PHE A 330 9.80 -6.00 6.32
C PHE A 330 11.23 -6.04 6.89
N LEU A 331 11.60 -5.09 7.75
CA LEU A 331 12.91 -5.09 8.41
C LEU A 331 13.13 -6.34 9.26
N ALA A 332 12.16 -6.73 10.09
CA ALA A 332 12.29 -7.90 10.96
C ALA A 332 12.54 -9.18 10.14
N LEU A 333 11.83 -9.33 9.02
CA LEU A 333 11.99 -10.45 8.10
C LEU A 333 13.34 -10.43 7.36
N LEU A 334 13.76 -9.27 6.83
CA LEU A 334 15.05 -9.13 6.14
C LEU A 334 16.25 -9.41 7.06
N TYR A 335 16.17 -9.01 8.33
CA TYR A 335 17.19 -9.33 9.33
C TYR A 335 17.18 -10.81 9.74
N SER A 336 16.01 -11.47 9.69
CA SER A 336 15.85 -12.86 10.08
C SER A 336 16.23 -13.87 9.00
N ALA A 337 16.28 -13.47 7.73
CA ALA A 337 16.61 -14.35 6.60
C ALA A 337 17.99 -15.03 6.76
N GLN A 338 18.03 -16.33 6.50
CA GLN A 338 19.22 -17.18 6.65
C GLN A 338 19.82 -17.64 5.32
N LYS A 339 18.99 -17.84 4.29
CA LYS A 339 19.38 -18.41 2.99
C LYS A 339 19.11 -17.46 1.83
N SER A 340 17.89 -16.96 1.70
CA SER A 340 17.49 -16.13 0.55
C SER A 340 16.41 -15.09 0.86
N ILE A 341 16.47 -13.99 0.11
CA ILE A 341 15.49 -12.93 0.07
C ILE A 341 15.20 -12.64 -1.40
N ILE A 342 13.95 -12.83 -1.83
CA ILE A 342 13.55 -12.44 -3.20
C ILE A 342 12.40 -11.46 -3.13
N ILE A 343 12.63 -10.28 -3.69
CA ILE A 343 11.73 -9.12 -3.60
C ILE A 343 11.20 -8.77 -4.98
N THR A 344 9.90 -8.53 -5.07
CA THR A 344 9.25 -7.91 -6.22
C THR A 344 8.55 -6.63 -5.78
N SER A 345 8.95 -5.48 -6.35
CA SER A 345 8.30 -4.20 -6.09
C SER A 345 8.39 -3.29 -7.33
N PRO A 346 7.27 -2.73 -7.82
CA PRO A 346 7.29 -1.82 -8.99
C PRO A 346 8.11 -0.56 -8.72
N TYR A 347 8.10 -0.12 -7.47
CA TYR A 347 8.74 1.09 -7.00
C TYR A 347 9.60 0.72 -5.80
N PHE A 348 10.89 0.52 -6.05
CA PHE A 348 11.85 0.18 -4.99
C PHE A 348 12.63 1.44 -4.60
N VAL A 349 12.10 2.20 -3.65
CA VAL A 349 12.69 3.44 -3.13
C VAL A 349 12.84 3.30 -1.62
N PRO A 350 13.73 2.39 -1.16
CA PRO A 350 13.81 2.00 0.23
C PRO A 350 14.28 3.17 1.10
N ASP A 351 13.92 3.12 2.37
CA ASP A 351 14.55 3.98 3.37
C ASP A 351 15.94 3.46 3.76
N GLU A 352 16.67 4.25 4.54
CA GLU A 352 18.04 3.91 4.93
C GLU A 352 18.10 2.59 5.72
N ALA A 353 17.13 2.33 6.59
CA ALA A 353 17.06 1.10 7.38
C ALA A 353 16.87 -0.12 6.47
N MET A 354 15.99 -0.03 5.47
CA MET A 354 15.72 -1.13 4.54
C MET A 354 16.90 -1.39 3.60
N LEU A 355 17.52 -0.34 3.07
CA LEU A 355 18.75 -0.46 2.29
C LEU A 355 19.86 -1.12 3.13
N TYR A 356 20.00 -0.71 4.39
CA TYR A 356 20.98 -1.29 5.30
C TYR A 356 20.68 -2.75 5.63
N ALA A 357 19.41 -3.12 5.84
CA ALA A 357 19.00 -4.50 6.09
C ALA A 357 19.33 -5.42 4.90
N ILE A 358 19.01 -4.98 3.68
CA ILE A 358 19.28 -5.74 2.44
C ILE A 358 20.77 -5.90 2.20
N THR A 359 21.54 -4.81 2.29
CA THR A 359 22.99 -4.86 2.09
C THR A 359 23.70 -5.61 3.22
N THR A 360 23.16 -5.60 4.45
CA THR A 360 23.64 -6.45 5.54
C THR A 360 23.36 -7.93 5.24
N ALA A 361 22.18 -8.27 4.73
CA ALA A 361 21.85 -9.65 4.37
C ALA A 361 22.82 -10.22 3.33
N THR A 362 23.15 -9.47 2.27
CA THR A 362 24.15 -9.92 1.30
C THR A 362 25.53 -10.11 1.93
N ARG A 363 25.92 -9.26 2.89
CA ARG A 363 27.18 -9.42 3.65
C ARG A 363 27.19 -10.63 4.59
N ARG A 364 26.01 -11.09 5.05
CA ARG A 364 25.87 -12.37 5.77
C ARG A 364 25.98 -13.59 4.85
N GLY A 365 26.04 -13.40 3.53
CA GLY A 365 26.01 -14.48 2.54
C GLY A 365 24.61 -14.93 2.13
N VAL A 366 23.56 -14.18 2.49
CA VAL A 366 22.19 -14.43 2.05
C VAL A 366 22.07 -14.08 0.57
N HIS A 367 21.44 -14.96 -0.21
CA HIS A 367 21.14 -14.70 -1.62
C HIS A 367 20.03 -13.67 -1.74
N VAL A 368 20.26 -12.56 -2.44
CA VAL A 368 19.25 -11.49 -2.57
C VAL A 368 18.96 -11.17 -4.03
N GLU A 369 17.68 -11.23 -4.39
CA GLU A 369 17.18 -10.80 -5.70
C GLU A 369 16.12 -9.70 -5.59
N LEU A 370 16.14 -8.78 -6.55
CA LEU A 370 15.19 -7.69 -6.68
C LEU A 370 14.61 -7.66 -8.10
N PHE A 371 13.30 -7.85 -8.22
CA PHE A 371 12.52 -7.71 -9.44
C PHE A 371 11.89 -6.32 -9.52
N VAL A 372 12.17 -5.62 -10.62
CA VAL A 372 11.69 -4.28 -10.96
C VAL A 372 11.32 -4.22 -12.44
N SER A 373 10.64 -3.16 -12.87
CA SER A 373 10.34 -2.97 -14.30
C SER A 373 11.53 -2.37 -15.07
N GLU A 374 11.79 -2.83 -16.29
CA GLU A 374 12.75 -2.20 -17.21
C GLU A 374 12.29 -0.80 -17.66
N ILE A 375 10.97 -0.54 -17.60
CA ILE A 375 10.36 0.71 -18.03
C ILE A 375 9.49 1.31 -16.91
N GLY A 376 9.46 2.63 -16.80
CA GLY A 376 8.64 3.35 -15.82
C GLY A 376 7.35 3.93 -16.41
N ASP A 377 6.28 3.90 -15.62
CA ASP A 377 5.05 4.67 -15.86
C ASP A 377 5.16 6.10 -15.30
N GLN A 378 5.92 6.28 -14.22
CA GLN A 378 6.21 7.56 -13.58
C GLN A 378 7.70 7.89 -13.62
N ALA A 379 8.08 8.91 -14.40
CA ALA A 379 9.49 9.23 -14.64
C ALA A 379 10.28 9.53 -13.35
N VAL A 380 9.73 10.35 -12.46
CA VAL A 380 10.41 10.72 -11.20
C VAL A 380 10.64 9.49 -10.31
N VAL A 381 9.62 8.64 -10.15
CA VAL A 381 9.74 7.42 -9.32
C VAL A 381 10.72 6.42 -9.96
N TYR A 382 10.66 6.27 -11.29
CA TYR A 382 11.57 5.42 -12.05
C TYR A 382 13.04 5.84 -11.90
N HIS A 383 13.32 7.14 -11.93
CA HIS A 383 14.67 7.68 -11.71
C HIS A 383 15.09 7.61 -10.23
N ALA A 384 14.14 7.80 -9.29
CA ALA A 384 14.42 7.68 -7.86
C ALA A 384 14.85 6.25 -7.46
N GLN A 385 14.16 5.20 -7.91
CA GLN A 385 14.57 3.82 -7.61
C GLN A 385 15.96 3.49 -8.19
N ARG A 386 16.23 3.96 -9.41
CA ARG A 386 17.48 3.76 -10.13
C ARG A 386 18.69 4.31 -9.37
N SER A 387 18.50 5.37 -8.60
CA SER A 387 19.56 5.94 -7.76
C SER A 387 20.11 4.98 -6.69
N TYR A 388 19.39 3.90 -6.35
CA TYR A 388 19.82 2.90 -5.38
C TYR A 388 20.52 1.68 -6.03
N TYR A 389 20.45 1.52 -7.35
CA TYR A 389 20.92 0.30 -8.02
C TYR A 389 22.42 0.09 -7.88
N GLU A 390 23.24 1.15 -7.92
CA GLU A 390 24.69 1.00 -7.75
C GLU A 390 25.06 0.40 -6.39
N THR A 391 24.44 0.90 -5.32
CA THR A 391 24.67 0.42 -3.95
C THR A 391 24.24 -1.04 -3.81
N LEU A 392 23.08 -1.40 -4.36
CA LEU A 392 22.55 -2.77 -4.31
C LEU A 392 23.43 -3.75 -5.11
N LEU A 393 23.77 -3.40 -6.36
CA LEU A 393 24.62 -4.22 -7.22
C LEU A 393 26.02 -4.39 -6.63
N THR A 394 26.59 -3.32 -6.04
CA THR A 394 27.89 -3.38 -5.36
C THR A 394 27.85 -4.25 -4.10
N ALA A 395 26.70 -4.30 -3.41
CA ALA A 395 26.50 -5.15 -2.25
C ALA A 395 26.27 -6.64 -2.62
N GLY A 396 26.01 -6.95 -3.88
CA GLY A 396 25.79 -8.32 -4.37
C GLY A 396 24.31 -8.70 -4.60
N VAL A 397 23.40 -7.73 -4.57
CA VAL A 397 22.00 -7.96 -4.96
C VAL A 397 21.91 -8.20 -6.47
N ARG A 398 21.19 -9.25 -6.87
CA ARG A 398 20.86 -9.48 -8.30
C ARG A 398 19.60 -8.72 -8.66
N ILE A 399 19.70 -7.82 -9.64
CA ILE A 399 18.56 -7.02 -10.09
C ILE A 399 18.04 -7.57 -11.42
N TRP A 400 16.78 -7.98 -11.43
CA TRP A 400 16.06 -8.45 -12.60
C TRP A 400 15.09 -7.37 -13.08
N MET A 401 15.22 -6.99 -14.35
CA MET A 401 14.38 -5.98 -14.97
C MET A 401 13.38 -6.64 -15.91
N TYR A 402 12.11 -6.66 -15.51
CA TYR A 402 11.01 -7.21 -16.28
C TYR A 402 10.89 -6.46 -17.60
N ARG A 403 10.90 -7.20 -18.71
CA ARG A 403 11.05 -6.62 -20.04
C ARG A 403 9.87 -5.70 -20.39
N LYS A 404 10.21 -4.56 -20.99
CA LYS A 404 9.23 -3.65 -21.61
C LYS A 404 8.42 -4.39 -22.70
N PRO A 405 7.17 -3.99 -22.97
CA PRO A 405 6.48 -2.79 -22.48
C PRO A 405 5.67 -2.99 -21.18
N THR A 406 5.79 -4.15 -20.53
CA THR A 406 5.02 -4.46 -19.32
C THR A 406 5.58 -3.74 -18.08
N ILE A 407 4.68 -3.24 -17.24
CA ILE A 407 4.98 -2.72 -15.91
C ILE A 407 4.72 -3.84 -14.90
N LEU A 408 5.77 -4.45 -14.37
CA LEU A 408 5.66 -5.37 -13.25
C LEU A 408 5.24 -4.60 -12.00
N HIS A 409 4.01 -4.83 -11.55
CA HIS A 409 3.34 -4.12 -10.46
C HIS A 409 2.94 -5.02 -9.30
N ALA A 410 3.32 -6.30 -9.34
CA ALA A 410 3.24 -7.22 -8.20
C ALA A 410 4.07 -6.71 -7.01
N LYS A 411 3.62 -6.99 -5.78
CA LYS A 411 4.23 -6.52 -4.53
C LYS A 411 4.29 -7.67 -3.55
N HIS A 412 5.41 -8.37 -3.56
CA HIS A 412 5.60 -9.51 -2.69
C HIS A 412 7.08 -9.77 -2.46
N PHE A 413 7.38 -10.51 -1.41
CA PHE A 413 8.71 -11.06 -1.20
C PHE A 413 8.62 -12.36 -0.42
N THR A 414 9.69 -13.14 -0.49
CA THR A 414 9.83 -14.44 0.17
C THR A 414 11.12 -14.44 0.98
N ILE A 415 11.06 -15.02 2.17
CA ILE A 415 12.19 -15.23 3.07
C ILE A 415 12.43 -16.72 3.19
N ASP A 416 13.62 -17.14 2.76
CA ASP A 416 14.03 -18.53 2.78
C ASP A 416 12.97 -19.42 2.09
N ASP A 417 12.62 -20.53 2.73
CA ASP A 417 11.60 -21.48 2.29
C ASP A 417 10.38 -21.43 3.24
N ASP A 418 10.32 -20.43 4.13
CA ASP A 418 9.46 -20.44 5.32
C ASP A 418 8.29 -19.45 5.25
N VAL A 419 8.55 -18.23 4.75
CA VAL A 419 7.60 -17.12 4.81
C VAL A 419 7.51 -16.37 3.50
N ALA A 420 6.28 -16.09 3.08
CA ALA A 420 5.96 -15.17 2.00
C ALA A 420 5.20 -13.95 2.53
N VAL A 421 5.37 -12.81 1.88
CA VAL A 421 4.57 -11.61 2.11
C VAL A 421 4.05 -11.11 0.78
N ILE A 422 2.74 -10.87 0.68
CA ILE A 422 2.06 -10.35 -0.50
C ILE A 422 1.06 -9.26 -0.10
N GLY A 423 0.88 -8.21 -0.90
CA GLY A 423 -0.14 -7.21 -0.61
C GLY A 423 -0.12 -5.99 -1.51
N SER A 424 -0.52 -4.86 -0.94
CA SER A 424 -0.65 -3.59 -1.66
C SER A 424 0.53 -2.63 -1.47
N SER A 425 1.35 -2.86 -0.45
CA SER A 425 2.47 -1.99 -0.06
C SER A 425 3.65 -2.13 -1.01
N ASN A 426 4.14 -1.01 -1.57
CA ASN A 426 5.47 -0.99 -2.16
C ASN A 426 6.54 -1.00 -1.07
N MET A 427 7.79 -1.17 -1.50
CA MET A 427 8.97 -0.88 -0.68
C MET A 427 9.44 0.56 -0.91
N ASP A 428 8.59 1.53 -0.54
CA ASP A 428 8.86 2.96 -0.65
C ASP A 428 8.34 3.78 0.54
N MET A 429 8.91 4.98 0.72
CA MET A 429 8.56 5.90 1.79
C MET A 429 7.08 6.26 1.85
N ARG A 430 6.40 6.37 0.69
CA ARG A 430 4.97 6.70 0.66
C ARG A 430 4.13 5.58 1.23
N SER A 431 4.47 4.34 0.90
CA SER A 431 3.78 3.14 1.36
C SER A 431 4.02 2.91 2.86
N PHE A 432 5.18 3.32 3.39
CA PHE A 432 5.48 3.21 4.82
C PHE A 432 4.80 4.29 5.68
N THR A 433 4.46 5.45 5.11
CA THR A 433 4.03 6.61 5.92
C THR A 433 2.72 7.26 5.50
N LEU A 434 2.46 7.41 4.19
CA LEU A 434 1.36 8.20 3.67
C LEU A 434 0.16 7.37 3.20
N ASN A 435 0.40 6.18 2.66
CA ASN A 435 -0.67 5.32 2.15
C ASN A 435 -1.22 4.43 3.24
N LEU A 436 -2.53 4.23 3.26
CA LEU A 436 -3.08 3.04 3.91
C LEU A 436 -2.82 1.85 3.00
N GLU A 437 -2.17 0.82 3.55
CA GLU A 437 -1.83 -0.41 2.83
C GLU A 437 -2.27 -1.62 3.66
N VAL A 438 -2.23 -2.79 3.03
CA VAL A 438 -2.33 -4.08 3.72
C VAL A 438 -1.29 -5.04 3.13
N SER A 439 -0.68 -5.84 4.01
CA SER A 439 0.16 -6.98 3.64
C SER A 439 -0.38 -8.23 4.30
N LEU A 440 -0.18 -9.38 3.66
CA LEU A 440 -0.46 -10.70 4.20
C LEU A 440 0.87 -11.40 4.39
N MET A 441 1.22 -11.73 5.63
CA MET A 441 2.32 -12.64 5.92
C MET A 441 1.76 -14.06 5.95
N VAL A 442 2.34 -14.94 5.13
CA VAL A 442 1.95 -16.35 5.02
C VAL A 442 3.12 -17.20 5.44
N ARG A 443 2.89 -18.13 6.36
CA ARG A 443 3.83 -19.22 6.68
C ARG A 443 3.27 -20.51 6.08
N GLY A 444 4.05 -21.13 5.21
CA GLY A 444 3.69 -22.37 4.53
C GLY A 444 4.62 -22.61 3.35
N ALA A 445 5.31 -23.75 3.34
CA ALA A 445 6.27 -24.10 2.32
C ALA A 445 5.62 -24.12 0.92
N ASP A 446 4.44 -24.72 0.81
CA ASP A 446 3.71 -24.83 -0.46
C ASP A 446 3.37 -23.44 -1.04
N PHE A 447 2.91 -22.50 -0.21
CA PHE A 447 2.63 -21.14 -0.67
C PHE A 447 3.90 -20.36 -1.03
N VAL A 448 5.01 -20.62 -0.33
CA VAL A 448 6.32 -20.05 -0.70
C VAL A 448 6.77 -20.61 -2.04
N GLU A 449 6.59 -21.91 -2.29
CA GLU A 449 6.89 -22.58 -3.55
C GLU A 449 6.04 -22.02 -4.70
N ASP A 450 4.72 -21.89 -4.53
CA ASP A 450 3.84 -21.24 -5.51
C ASP A 450 4.33 -19.83 -5.87
N LEU A 451 4.73 -19.05 -4.86
CA LEU A 451 5.25 -17.70 -5.09
C LEU A 451 6.64 -17.70 -5.72
N ARG A 452 7.44 -18.75 -5.51
CA ARG A 452 8.74 -18.96 -6.17
C ARG A 452 8.56 -19.30 -7.64
N GLU A 453 7.53 -20.04 -8.01
CA GLU A 453 7.17 -20.27 -9.42
C GLU A 453 6.84 -18.97 -10.12
N VAL A 454 6.05 -18.10 -9.48
CA VAL A 454 5.78 -16.73 -9.99
C VAL A 454 7.08 -15.94 -10.15
N GLN A 455 7.99 -15.99 -9.17
CA GLN A 455 9.30 -15.31 -9.27
C GLN A 455 10.19 -15.90 -10.36
N GLN A 456 10.09 -17.21 -10.62
CA GLN A 456 10.81 -17.88 -11.70
C GLN A 456 10.29 -17.43 -13.07
N ASP A 457 8.97 -17.34 -13.26
CA ASP A 457 8.37 -16.75 -14.46
C ASP A 457 8.87 -15.32 -14.67
N TYR A 458 8.93 -14.51 -13.61
CA TYR A 458 9.46 -13.15 -13.69
C TYR A 458 10.92 -13.15 -14.11
N ARG A 459 11.73 -14.11 -13.66
CA ARG A 459 13.14 -14.25 -14.04
C ARG A 459 13.30 -14.55 -15.53
N GLU A 460 12.49 -15.45 -16.06
CA GLU A 460 12.48 -15.84 -17.48
C GLU A 460 12.08 -14.66 -18.38
N HIS A 461 11.12 -13.86 -17.93
CA HIS A 461 10.66 -12.66 -18.64
C HIS A 461 11.48 -11.40 -18.34
N SER A 462 12.52 -11.49 -17.52
CA SER A 462 13.42 -10.39 -17.17
C SER A 462 14.78 -10.50 -17.85
N ARG A 463 15.51 -9.37 -17.85
CA ARG A 463 16.96 -9.35 -18.05
C ARG A 463 17.67 -9.01 -16.76
N GLU A 464 18.83 -9.61 -16.50
CA GLU A 464 19.66 -9.23 -15.37
C GLU A 464 20.38 -7.89 -15.65
N LEU A 465 20.29 -6.95 -14.72
CA LEU A 465 21.08 -5.73 -14.73
C LEU A 465 22.42 -6.00 -14.04
N THR A 466 23.53 -5.83 -14.77
CA THR A 466 24.87 -6.04 -14.20
C THR A 466 25.49 -4.74 -13.70
N LEU A 467 26.37 -4.81 -12.70
CA LEU A 467 27.15 -3.67 -12.24
C LEU A 467 28.00 -3.05 -13.36
N ARG A 468 28.51 -3.88 -14.28
CA ARG A 468 29.26 -3.43 -15.46
C ARG A 468 28.41 -2.58 -16.38
N GLU A 469 27.20 -3.03 -16.71
CA GLU A 469 26.24 -2.26 -17.50
C GLU A 469 25.87 -0.96 -16.79
N TRP A 470 25.63 -1.02 -15.47
CA TRP A 470 25.24 0.15 -14.69
C TRP A 470 26.30 1.27 -14.71
N ARG A 471 27.58 0.92 -14.57
CA ARG A 471 28.69 1.89 -14.60
C ARG A 471 28.93 2.54 -15.96
N GLN A 472 28.35 2.00 -17.04
CA GLN A 472 28.44 2.57 -18.38
C GLN A 472 27.31 3.57 -18.70
N GLN A 473 26.41 3.83 -17.75
CA GLN A 473 25.30 4.76 -17.96
C GLN A 473 25.82 6.19 -18.23
N PRO A 474 25.18 6.93 -19.16
CA PRO A 474 25.60 8.27 -19.50
C PRO A 474 25.34 9.22 -18.33
N LEU A 475 26.25 10.19 -18.12
CA LEU A 475 26.22 11.14 -17.00
C LEU A 475 24.85 11.84 -16.82
N ARG A 476 24.16 12.15 -17.93
CA ARG A 476 22.81 12.73 -17.91
C ARG A 476 21.79 11.87 -17.16
N SER A 477 21.87 10.54 -17.29
CA SER A 477 20.99 9.62 -16.56
C SER A 477 21.30 9.70 -15.07
N THR A 478 22.58 9.60 -14.71
CA THR A 478 23.03 9.61 -13.32
C THR A 478 22.65 10.91 -12.60
N ILE A 479 22.71 12.06 -13.28
CA ILE A 479 22.25 13.34 -12.75
C ILE A 479 20.74 13.30 -12.50
N LEU A 480 19.94 12.83 -13.45
CA LEU A 480 18.48 12.72 -13.30
C LEU A 480 18.08 11.77 -12.18
N ASP A 481 18.76 10.62 -12.08
CA ASP A 481 18.53 9.62 -11.02
C ASP A 481 18.80 10.24 -9.62
N ASN A 482 19.92 10.96 -9.47
CA ASN A 482 20.27 11.62 -8.21
C ASN A 482 19.36 12.79 -7.85
N LEU A 483 18.92 13.59 -8.82
CA LEU A 483 17.95 14.67 -8.59
C LEU A 483 16.58 14.10 -8.20
N ALA A 484 16.14 13.02 -8.85
CA ALA A 484 14.89 12.35 -8.52
C ALA A 484 14.92 11.76 -7.10
N ARG A 485 16.08 11.26 -6.62
CA ARG A 485 16.24 10.81 -5.23
C ARG A 485 15.92 11.90 -4.20
N LEU A 486 16.20 13.17 -4.48
CA LEU A 486 15.87 14.26 -3.54
C LEU A 486 14.35 14.42 -3.36
N THR A 487 13.55 14.00 -4.35
CA THR A 487 12.09 14.07 -4.26
C THR A 487 11.50 13.01 -3.32
N SER A 488 12.20 11.90 -3.06
CA SER A 488 11.74 10.90 -2.09
C SER A 488 11.90 11.39 -0.64
N ALA A 489 12.91 12.24 -0.36
CA ALA A 489 13.11 12.86 0.95
C ALA A 489 12.03 13.89 1.32
N LEU A 490 11.27 14.37 0.32
CA LEU A 490 10.18 15.33 0.46
C LEU A 490 8.80 14.68 0.69
N GLN A 491 8.70 13.35 0.55
CA GLN A 491 7.44 12.61 0.65
C GLN A 491 7.08 12.27 2.10
#